data_AF-A0A131XEA3-F1
#
_entry.id   AF-A0A131XEA3-F1
#
_cell.length_a   1.000
_cell.length_b   1.000
_cell.length_c   1.000
_cell.angle_alpha   90.00
_cell.angle_beta   90.00
_cell.angle_gamma   90.00
#
_symmetry.space_group_name_H-M   'P 1'
#
loop_
_entity.id
_entity.type
_entity.pdbx_description
1 polymer ?
#
loop_
_entity_poly.entity_id
_entity_poly.type
_entity_poly.pdbx_seq_one_letter_code
_entity_poly.pdbx_strand_id
1 'polypeptide(L)'
;MSQLYVLFEHAVGYALFRVKEFEEVGMALPQVEKSVLDFNKFKSLVHLIAFFPFRTAVNALENMNCVTEGVVHDDLQAFLETNVPKSTKKCKVILGVGDSKLGMTVQESLSISCQHTGVVPEVLRGIRLHFYKLVKGLTAVSSSKAQLGLGHSYSRSKVKFNVNRIDNMIIQSIALLDQLDKDINTFAMRVREWYSYHFPELVKIVPDNYTYARTASLIKNRKDLNEDSLDALEEVVMDSAKAQAIIDAARASMGMDISPVDLINIEMFASRVISLVEYRKELMEYLKTKMHDIAPNLATLIGETVGARLISHAGSLTNLAKYPASTVQILGAEKALFRALKTRGNTPKYGLIFHSTYIGRAGAKNKGRISRYLANKCSLASRIDCFSDLPTNIFGLKLKEQVEDRLKFYETGDIPKKNVDVMTDALAEAQAAVAALKKQKKKEKKKKKKEKEEMECSNMDTTVDAEEEEQSLPKKKKKKRAATEDADEEAEAVEVNCNGDAGEEVQKPKKKKKSKEKA
;
A
#
# COMPACT_ATOMS: atom_id res chain seq x y z
N MET A 1 56.30 -4.74 10.59
CA MET A 1 55.15 -5.62 10.29
C MET A 1 53.95 -4.75 9.94
N SER A 2 53.24 -5.06 8.86
CA SER A 2 51.97 -4.42 8.54
C SER A 2 50.85 -5.04 9.36
N GLN A 3 49.94 -4.22 9.90
CA GLN A 3 48.72 -4.72 10.56
C GLN A 3 47.54 -4.55 9.60
N LEU A 4 46.85 -5.65 9.30
CA LEU A 4 45.67 -5.66 8.45
C LEU A 4 44.40 -5.60 9.30
N TYR A 5 43.63 -4.53 9.10
CA TYR A 5 42.27 -4.38 9.62
C TYR A 5 41.30 -4.58 8.47
N VAL A 6 40.18 -5.26 8.67
CA VAL A 6 39.17 -5.51 7.63
C VAL A 6 37.85 -4.90 8.08
N LEU A 7 37.32 -4.02 7.25
CA LEU A 7 36.00 -3.42 7.43
C LEU A 7 34.95 -4.36 6.81
N PHE A 8 33.98 -4.77 7.61
CA PHE A 8 32.84 -5.54 7.15
C PHE A 8 31.54 -4.78 7.40
N GLU A 9 30.87 -4.44 6.31
CA GLU A 9 29.54 -3.83 6.32
C GLU A 9 28.45 -4.91 6.34
N HIS A 10 27.47 -4.74 7.22
CA HIS A 10 26.34 -5.65 7.35
C HIS A 10 25.04 -4.86 7.54
N ALA A 11 23.89 -5.49 7.28
CA ALA A 11 22.58 -4.88 7.47
C ALA A 11 22.28 -4.40 8.91
N VAL A 12 23.07 -4.86 9.89
CA VAL A 12 22.93 -4.51 11.31
C VAL A 12 23.90 -3.40 11.70
N GLY A 13 24.96 -3.15 10.92
CA GLY A 13 26.00 -2.20 11.29
C GLY A 13 27.35 -2.48 10.63
N TYR A 14 28.35 -1.68 11.02
CA TYR A 14 29.74 -1.85 10.62
C TYR A 14 30.53 -2.64 11.67
N ALA A 15 31.37 -3.56 11.21
CA ALA A 15 32.27 -4.32 12.05
C ALA A 15 33.71 -4.12 11.58
N LEU A 16 34.62 -3.88 12.53
CA LEU A 16 36.05 -3.79 12.27
C LEU A 16 36.75 -5.01 12.89
N PHE A 17 37.43 -5.75 12.04
CA PHE A 17 38.19 -6.94 12.44
C PHE A 17 39.68 -6.71 12.26
N ARG A 18 40.51 -7.30 13.12
CA ARG A 18 41.96 -7.38 12.93
C ARG A 18 42.35 -8.81 12.57
N VAL A 19 43.14 -8.91 11.50
CA VAL A 19 43.73 -10.17 11.05
C VAL A 19 45.09 -10.29 11.71
N LYS A 20 45.36 -11.42 12.38
CA LYS A 20 46.66 -11.67 13.01
C LYS A 20 47.74 -11.93 11.95
N GLU A 21 47.62 -13.04 11.24
CA GLU A 21 48.51 -13.44 10.16
C GLU A 21 47.69 -14.24 9.15
N PHE A 22 47.93 -14.02 7.86
CA PHE A 22 47.29 -14.75 6.79
C PHE A 22 48.31 -15.01 5.69
N GLU A 23 48.35 -16.24 5.19
CA GLU A 23 49.36 -16.69 4.25
C GLU A 23 48.92 -16.38 2.81
N GLU A 24 49.57 -15.41 2.15
CA GLU A 24 49.16 -14.93 0.81
C GLU A 24 49.45 -15.96 -0.30
N VAL A 25 50.51 -16.77 -0.13
CA VAL A 25 51.00 -17.70 -1.16
C VAL A 25 50.19 -19.00 -1.21
N GLY A 26 49.60 -19.40 -0.08
CA GLY A 26 48.87 -20.66 0.09
C GLY A 26 47.35 -20.55 -0.02
N MET A 27 46.79 -19.40 -0.42
CA MET A 27 45.33 -19.16 -0.36
C MET A 27 44.48 -20.18 -1.13
N ALA A 28 45.01 -20.70 -2.23
CA ALA A 28 44.32 -21.69 -3.07
C ALA A 28 44.47 -23.14 -2.57
N LEU A 29 45.18 -23.37 -1.46
CA LEU A 29 45.35 -24.71 -0.91
C LEU A 29 44.04 -25.19 -0.26
N PRO A 30 43.58 -26.42 -0.54
CA PRO A 30 42.35 -26.98 0.03
C PRO A 30 42.36 -27.02 1.57
N GLN A 31 43.55 -27.09 2.18
CA GLN A 31 43.72 -27.07 3.63
C GLN A 31 43.36 -25.71 4.23
N VAL A 32 43.69 -24.62 3.54
CA VAL A 32 43.38 -23.24 3.95
C VAL A 32 41.88 -22.96 3.75
N GLU A 33 41.28 -23.45 2.67
CA GLU A 33 39.83 -23.34 2.47
C GLU A 33 39.04 -24.05 3.60
N LYS A 34 39.46 -25.27 3.96
CA LYS A 34 38.86 -26.02 5.08
C LYS A 34 39.04 -25.32 6.43
N SER A 35 40.09 -24.53 6.60
CA SER A 35 40.31 -23.78 7.85
C SER A 35 39.39 -22.57 7.97
N VAL A 36 39.00 -21.95 6.85
CA VAL A 36 38.01 -20.86 6.81
C VAL A 36 36.59 -21.36 7.07
N LEU A 37 36.26 -22.57 6.61
CA LEU A 37 34.96 -23.19 6.88
C LEU A 37 34.75 -23.54 8.37
N ASP A 38 35.83 -23.88 9.08
CA ASP A 38 35.78 -24.20 10.51
C ASP A 38 35.84 -22.93 11.36
N PHE A 39 34.76 -22.68 12.12
CA PHE A 39 34.61 -21.48 12.96
C PHE A 39 35.75 -21.31 13.97
N ASN A 40 36.20 -22.40 14.61
CA ASN A 40 37.18 -22.30 15.70
C ASN A 40 38.55 -21.87 15.17
N LYS A 41 38.92 -22.39 13.99
CA LYS A 41 40.14 -22.01 13.28
C LYS A 41 40.03 -20.60 12.70
N PHE A 42 38.88 -20.24 12.15
CA PHE A 42 38.69 -18.90 11.60
C PHE A 42 38.72 -17.80 12.69
N LYS A 43 38.14 -18.07 13.87
CA LYS A 43 38.15 -17.16 15.01
C LYS A 43 39.55 -16.91 15.58
N SER A 44 40.49 -17.84 15.43
CA SER A 44 41.87 -17.60 15.87
C SER A 44 42.60 -16.61 14.95
N LEU A 45 42.25 -16.60 13.66
CA LEU A 45 42.81 -15.73 12.62
C LEU A 45 42.24 -14.30 12.69
N VAL A 46 40.94 -14.16 12.97
CA VAL A 46 40.21 -12.88 12.88
C VAL A 46 39.62 -12.50 14.24
N HIS A 47 40.01 -11.34 14.76
CA HIS A 47 39.53 -10.80 16.03
C HIS A 47 38.65 -9.58 15.80
N LEU A 48 37.44 -9.58 16.37
CA LEU A 48 36.55 -8.42 16.36
C LEU A 48 37.11 -7.35 17.30
N ILE A 49 37.31 -6.13 16.80
CA ILE A 49 37.79 -4.99 17.60
C ILE A 49 36.59 -4.14 18.03
N ALA A 50 35.80 -3.73 17.04
CA ALA A 50 34.71 -2.80 17.24
C ALA A 50 33.53 -3.17 16.37
N PHE A 51 32.34 -2.92 16.89
CA PHE A 51 31.08 -3.12 16.20
C PHE A 51 30.21 -1.89 16.44
N PHE A 52 29.77 -1.26 15.35
CA PHE A 52 28.86 -0.12 15.37
C PHE A 52 27.50 -0.56 14.84
N PRO A 53 26.52 -0.84 15.71
CA PRO A 53 25.16 -1.18 15.30
C PRO A 53 24.41 0.06 14.80
N PHE A 54 23.65 -0.08 13.72
CA PHE A 54 22.72 0.95 13.27
C PHE A 54 21.55 1.06 14.25
N ARG A 55 21.26 2.28 14.71
CA ARG A 55 20.20 2.54 15.70
C ARG A 55 18.81 2.48 15.09
N THR A 56 18.65 2.95 13.85
CA THR A 56 17.35 3.04 13.16
C THR A 56 17.44 2.44 11.76
N ALA A 57 16.31 1.96 11.25
CA ALA A 57 16.21 1.43 9.88
C ALA A 57 16.44 2.51 8.81
N VAL A 58 16.13 3.77 9.11
CA VAL A 58 16.40 4.93 8.25
C VAL A 58 17.90 5.15 8.11
N ASN A 59 18.61 5.18 9.23
CA ASN A 59 20.08 5.33 9.22
C ASN A 59 20.75 4.14 8.49
N ALA A 60 20.25 2.91 8.71
CA ALA A 60 20.75 1.74 7.98
C ALA A 60 20.53 1.86 6.46
N LEU A 61 19.41 2.44 6.02
CA LEU A 61 19.10 2.67 4.61
C LEU A 61 19.99 3.75 3.99
N GLU A 62 20.23 4.85 4.71
CA GLU A 62 21.13 5.93 4.30
C GLU A 62 22.56 5.41 4.12
N ASN A 63 23.07 4.70 5.13
CA ASN A 63 24.37 4.04 5.07
C ASN A 63 24.46 3.06 3.89
N MET A 64 23.44 2.23 3.66
CA MET A 64 23.42 1.30 2.53
C MET A 64 23.45 2.04 1.17
N ASN A 65 22.74 3.16 1.04
CA ASN A 65 22.76 3.97 -0.18
C ASN A 65 24.16 4.59 -0.41
N CYS A 66 24.77 5.15 0.64
CA CYS A 66 26.13 5.72 0.58
C CYS A 66 27.15 4.65 0.18
N VAL A 67 27.13 3.48 0.84
CA VAL A 67 28.00 2.34 0.52
C VAL A 67 27.82 1.91 -0.93
N THR A 68 26.58 1.78 -1.43
CA THR A 68 26.32 1.38 -2.82
C THR A 68 26.84 2.40 -3.83
N GLU A 69 26.83 3.68 -3.48
CA GLU A 69 27.32 4.78 -4.32
C GLU A 69 28.84 4.99 -4.15
N GLY A 70 29.48 4.30 -3.19
CA GLY A 70 30.90 4.41 -2.86
C GLY A 70 31.25 5.64 -2.03
N VAL A 71 30.27 6.28 -1.40
CA VAL A 71 30.46 7.47 -0.56
C VAL A 71 30.57 7.06 0.91
N VAL A 72 31.49 7.68 1.64
CA VAL A 72 31.64 7.46 3.08
C VAL A 72 30.56 8.26 3.82
N HIS A 73 29.73 7.57 4.60
CA HIS A 73 28.76 8.18 5.50
C HIS A 73 29.47 8.73 6.76
N ASP A 74 28.92 9.77 7.39
CA ASP A 74 29.51 10.40 8.58
C ASP A 74 29.71 9.42 9.74
N ASP A 75 28.75 8.50 9.94
CA ASP A 75 28.87 7.42 10.94
C ASP A 75 30.05 6.47 10.64
N LEU A 76 30.28 6.15 9.37
CA LEU A 76 31.39 5.30 8.97
C LEU A 76 32.72 6.03 9.17
N GLN A 77 32.76 7.33 8.88
CA GLN A 77 33.93 8.16 9.12
C GLN A 77 34.29 8.19 10.62
N ALA A 78 33.33 8.52 11.48
CA ALA A 78 33.52 8.55 12.93
C ALA A 78 33.93 7.18 13.48
N PHE A 79 33.35 6.09 12.96
CA PHE A 79 33.71 4.72 13.33
C PHE A 79 35.16 4.38 12.98
N LEU A 80 35.62 4.73 11.78
CA LEU A 80 36.99 4.46 11.34
C LEU A 80 38.01 5.32 12.09
N GLU A 81 37.74 6.60 12.32
CA GLU A 81 38.61 7.51 13.08
C GLU A 81 38.81 7.04 14.53
N THR A 82 37.76 6.50 15.15
CA THR A 82 37.80 6.04 16.55
C THR A 82 38.57 4.72 16.70
N ASN A 83 38.43 3.80 15.73
CA ASN A 83 38.87 2.40 15.90
C ASN A 83 40.12 2.01 15.12
N VAL A 84 40.51 2.78 14.10
CA VAL A 84 41.73 2.50 13.32
C VAL A 84 42.91 3.30 13.89
N PRO A 85 43.98 2.63 14.36
CA PRO A 85 45.16 3.35 14.86
C PRO A 85 45.89 4.10 13.74
N LYS A 86 46.42 5.29 14.06
CA LYS A 86 47.20 6.10 13.11
C LYS A 86 48.49 5.37 12.71
N SER A 87 48.75 5.32 11.40
CA SER A 87 49.95 4.69 10.84
C SER A 87 51.21 5.40 11.33
N THR A 88 52.15 4.65 11.89
CA THR A 88 53.47 5.15 12.34
C THR A 88 54.58 4.51 11.52
N LYS A 89 55.75 5.17 11.41
CA LYS A 89 56.91 4.68 10.63
C LYS A 89 57.36 3.24 10.97
N LYS A 90 57.02 2.73 12.17
CA LYS A 90 57.32 1.35 12.61
C LYS A 90 56.21 0.32 12.35
N CYS A 91 54.95 0.74 12.16
CA CYS A 91 53.79 -0.13 11.95
C CYS A 91 52.86 0.47 10.90
N LYS A 92 52.88 -0.10 9.69
CA LYS A 92 51.99 0.30 8.59
C LYS A 92 50.62 -0.34 8.79
N VAL A 93 49.58 0.48 8.91
CA VAL A 93 48.19 0.03 9.07
C VAL A 93 47.52 -0.01 7.71
N ILE A 94 46.99 -1.18 7.32
CA ILE A 94 46.28 -1.38 6.05
C ILE A 94 44.82 -1.72 6.36
N LEU A 95 43.89 -1.03 5.69
CA LEU A 95 42.46 -1.28 5.79
C LEU A 95 41.96 -2.09 4.59
N GLY A 96 41.51 -3.31 4.83
CA GLY A 96 40.80 -4.16 3.90
C GLY A 96 39.36 -3.69 3.71
N VAL A 97 39.01 -3.28 2.49
CA VAL A 97 37.65 -2.87 2.11
C VAL A 97 37.16 -3.76 0.96
N GLY A 98 35.89 -4.15 0.98
CA GLY A 98 35.31 -5.05 -0.03
C GLY A 98 35.10 -4.40 -1.40
N ASP A 99 34.80 -3.10 -1.44
CA ASP A 99 34.63 -2.33 -2.68
C ASP A 99 35.84 -1.41 -2.93
N SER A 100 36.29 -1.37 -4.18
CA SER A 100 37.39 -0.50 -4.62
C SER A 100 37.02 0.97 -4.57
N LYS A 101 35.76 1.32 -4.88
CA LYS A 101 35.29 2.72 -4.86
C LYS A 101 35.28 3.27 -3.44
N LEU A 102 34.67 2.55 -2.52
CA LEU A 102 34.65 2.91 -1.11
C LEU A 102 36.07 2.99 -0.55
N GLY A 103 36.96 2.07 -0.92
CA GLY A 103 38.38 2.10 -0.53
C GLY A 103 39.10 3.37 -1.00
N MET A 104 38.86 3.84 -2.23
CA MET A 104 39.43 5.10 -2.73
C MET A 104 38.90 6.30 -1.94
N THR A 105 37.59 6.39 -1.72
CA THR A 105 36.99 7.51 -0.98
C THR A 105 37.41 7.54 0.48
N VAL A 106 37.57 6.39 1.13
CA VAL A 106 38.13 6.27 2.49
C VAL A 106 39.59 6.71 2.52
N GLN A 107 40.38 6.34 1.51
CA GLN A 107 41.77 6.75 1.42
C GLN A 107 41.90 8.27 1.22
N GLU A 108 41.03 8.89 0.43
CA GLU A 108 40.95 10.34 0.24
C GLU A 108 40.52 11.08 1.51
N SER A 109 39.52 10.57 2.23
CA SER A 109 38.97 11.26 3.41
C SER A 109 39.81 11.08 4.67
N LEU A 110 40.31 9.87 4.93
CA LEU A 110 40.96 9.51 6.18
C LEU A 110 42.47 9.31 6.07
N SER A 111 43.04 9.40 4.86
CA SER A 111 44.47 9.15 4.60
C SER A 111 44.96 7.77 5.07
N ILE A 112 44.07 6.79 5.14
CA ILE A 112 44.37 5.40 5.50
C ILE A 112 44.70 4.61 4.22
N SER A 113 45.78 3.85 4.22
CA SER A 113 46.08 2.96 3.07
C SER A 113 45.07 1.83 3.00
N CYS A 114 44.23 1.84 1.95
CA CYS A 114 43.19 0.84 1.74
C CYS A 114 43.65 -0.23 0.74
N GLN A 115 43.29 -1.48 0.98
CA GLN A 115 43.55 -2.63 0.11
C GLN A 115 42.23 -3.38 -0.13
N HIS A 116 42.01 -3.78 -1.37
CA HIS A 116 40.81 -4.53 -1.80
C HIS A 116 41.18 -5.87 -2.47
N THR A 117 42.44 -6.04 -2.85
CA THR A 117 42.98 -7.20 -3.57
C THR A 117 43.78 -8.12 -2.65
N GLY A 118 44.03 -9.35 -3.13
CA GLY A 118 44.83 -10.36 -2.41
C GLY A 118 44.01 -11.10 -1.35
N VAL A 119 44.42 -10.99 -0.10
CA VAL A 119 43.84 -11.72 1.05
C VAL A 119 42.46 -11.22 1.48
N VAL A 120 42.19 -9.92 1.26
CA VAL A 120 41.01 -9.23 1.79
C VAL A 120 39.68 -9.90 1.39
N PRO A 121 39.44 -10.29 0.12
CA PRO A 121 38.20 -10.95 -0.29
C PRO A 121 37.93 -12.28 0.41
N GLU A 122 38.95 -13.12 0.61
CA GLU A 122 38.78 -14.42 1.29
C GLU A 122 38.52 -14.25 2.78
N VAL A 123 39.18 -13.30 3.43
CA VAL A 123 38.88 -12.94 4.82
C VAL A 123 37.46 -12.39 4.95
N LEU A 124 37.01 -11.53 4.03
CA LEU A 124 35.63 -11.03 4.00
C LEU A 124 34.61 -12.15 3.77
N ARG A 125 34.93 -13.15 2.93
CA ARG A 125 34.07 -14.32 2.71
C ARG A 125 33.95 -15.16 3.98
N GLY A 126 35.05 -15.41 4.69
CA GLY A 126 35.05 -16.10 5.98
C GLY A 126 34.27 -15.35 7.06
N ILE A 127 34.45 -14.02 7.14
CA ILE A 127 33.67 -13.16 8.05
C ILE A 127 32.18 -13.26 7.71
N ARG A 128 31.80 -13.18 6.43
CA ARG A 128 30.40 -13.29 5.99
C ARG A 128 29.77 -14.62 6.38
N LEU A 129 30.50 -15.73 6.26
CA LEU A 129 30.02 -17.07 6.63
C LEU A 129 29.74 -17.19 8.13
N HIS A 130 30.61 -16.63 8.97
CA HIS A 130 30.57 -16.79 10.42
C HIS A 130 30.08 -15.56 11.18
N PHE A 131 29.59 -14.52 10.50
CA PHE A 131 29.32 -13.19 11.07
C PHE A 131 28.42 -13.25 12.31
N TYR A 132 27.35 -14.03 12.24
CA TYR A 132 26.39 -14.21 13.34
C TYR A 132 27.00 -14.89 14.58
N LYS A 133 28.14 -15.56 14.48
CA LYS A 133 28.87 -16.13 15.63
C LYS A 133 30.01 -15.22 16.12
N LEU A 134 30.48 -14.30 15.28
CA LEU A 134 31.59 -13.39 15.57
C LEU A 134 31.14 -12.19 16.40
N VAL A 135 29.91 -11.70 16.20
CA VAL A 135 29.32 -10.60 16.97
C VAL A 135 28.54 -11.14 18.15
N LYS A 136 28.88 -10.70 19.37
CA LYS A 136 28.18 -11.11 20.60
C LYS A 136 26.72 -10.60 20.57
N GLY A 137 25.76 -11.49 20.84
CA GLY A 137 24.34 -11.14 20.89
C GLY A 137 23.62 -11.15 19.54
N LEU A 138 24.33 -11.40 18.42
CA LEU A 138 23.69 -11.57 17.11
C LEU A 138 23.30 -13.04 16.92
N THR A 139 22.07 -13.30 16.51
CA THR A 139 21.63 -14.65 16.12
C THR A 139 21.51 -14.73 14.60
N ALA A 140 21.56 -15.94 14.04
CA ALA A 140 21.33 -16.13 12.60
C ALA A 140 19.94 -15.60 12.19
N VAL A 141 18.92 -15.82 13.02
CA VAL A 141 17.54 -15.37 12.76
C VAL A 141 17.43 -13.86 12.76
N SER A 142 18.01 -13.17 13.75
CA SER A 142 17.99 -11.70 13.81
C SER A 142 18.76 -11.08 12.65
N SER A 143 19.88 -11.68 12.25
CA SER A 143 20.66 -11.27 11.08
C SER A 143 19.85 -11.36 9.79
N SER A 144 19.14 -12.49 9.56
CA SER A 144 18.29 -12.65 8.38
C SER A 144 17.09 -11.70 8.37
N LYS A 145 16.46 -11.44 9.53
CA LYS A 145 15.37 -10.46 9.64
C LYS A 145 15.83 -9.04 9.30
N ALA A 146 17.00 -8.63 9.81
CA ALA A 146 17.58 -7.31 9.49
C ALA A 146 17.90 -7.17 7.99
N GLN A 147 18.49 -8.21 7.38
CA GLN A 147 18.75 -8.24 5.94
C GLN A 147 17.46 -8.13 5.11
N LEU A 148 16.40 -8.85 5.50
CA LEU A 148 15.10 -8.80 4.81
C LEU A 148 14.46 -7.40 4.92
N GLY A 149 14.46 -6.83 6.12
CA GLY A 149 13.92 -5.48 6.36
C GLY A 149 14.67 -4.41 5.54
N LEU A 150 16.00 -4.41 5.62
CA LEU A 150 16.83 -3.46 4.89
C LEU A 150 16.72 -3.66 3.38
N GLY A 151 16.72 -4.90 2.89
CA GLY A 151 16.54 -5.22 1.48
C GLY A 151 15.19 -4.71 0.94
N HIS A 152 14.10 -4.90 1.69
CA HIS A 152 12.80 -4.36 1.33
C HIS A 152 12.82 -2.82 1.26
N SER A 153 13.38 -2.15 2.27
CA SER A 153 13.46 -0.68 2.31
C SER A 153 14.31 -0.12 1.17
N TYR A 154 15.46 -0.74 0.90
CA TYR A 154 16.35 -0.37 -0.19
C TYR A 154 15.69 -0.52 -1.56
N SER A 155 15.07 -1.68 -1.83
CA SER A 155 14.37 -1.90 -3.09
C SER A 155 13.18 -0.94 -3.26
N ARG A 156 12.41 -0.68 -2.20
CA ARG A 156 11.30 0.30 -2.24
C ARG A 156 11.79 1.70 -2.56
N SER A 157 12.88 2.13 -1.93
CA SER A 157 13.49 3.45 -2.17
C SER A 157 14.01 3.57 -3.61
N LYS A 158 14.79 2.60 -4.09
CA LYS A 158 15.35 2.62 -5.46
C LYS A 158 14.27 2.57 -6.55
N VAL A 159 13.21 1.78 -6.36
CA VAL A 159 12.08 1.68 -7.30
C VAL A 159 11.11 2.86 -7.16
N LYS A 160 11.29 3.74 -6.16
CA LYS A 160 10.34 4.81 -5.80
C LYS A 160 8.92 4.26 -5.66
N PHE A 161 8.80 3.16 -4.91
CA PHE A 161 7.53 2.48 -4.70
C PHE A 161 6.54 3.42 -4.03
N ASN A 162 5.50 3.82 -4.77
CA ASN A 162 4.53 4.79 -4.30
C ASN A 162 3.40 4.08 -3.54
N VAL A 163 3.33 4.30 -2.22
CA VAL A 163 2.30 3.74 -1.34
C VAL A 163 0.90 4.22 -1.72
N ASN A 164 0.78 5.42 -2.30
CA ASN A 164 -0.51 5.98 -2.70
C ASN A 164 -1.09 5.31 -3.96
N ARG A 165 -0.30 4.50 -4.67
CA ARG A 165 -0.72 3.78 -5.87
C ARG A 165 -1.07 2.31 -5.59
N ILE A 166 -1.26 1.95 -4.32
CA ILE A 166 -1.60 0.58 -3.92
C ILE A 166 -3.04 0.27 -4.31
N ASP A 167 -3.18 -0.53 -5.35
CA ASP A 167 -4.44 -1.06 -5.89
C ASP A 167 -5.07 -2.15 -5.02
N ASN A 168 -4.31 -2.76 -4.10
CA ASN A 168 -4.84 -3.78 -3.18
C ASN A 168 -6.01 -3.25 -2.33
N MET A 169 -5.98 -1.98 -1.92
CA MET A 169 -7.09 -1.40 -1.14
C MET A 169 -8.39 -1.37 -1.94
N ILE A 170 -8.33 -1.10 -3.24
CA ILE A 170 -9.51 -1.15 -4.14
C ILE A 170 -10.03 -2.58 -4.23
N ILE A 171 -9.14 -3.56 -4.42
CA ILE A 171 -9.49 -4.97 -4.57
C ILE A 171 -10.20 -5.50 -3.32
N GLN A 172 -9.65 -5.21 -2.13
CA GLN A 172 -10.29 -5.63 -0.88
C GLN A 172 -11.61 -4.91 -0.63
N SER A 173 -11.67 -3.60 -0.93
CA SER A 173 -12.88 -2.80 -0.70
C SER A 173 -14.06 -3.28 -1.56
N ILE A 174 -13.84 -3.60 -2.84
CA ILE A 174 -14.92 -4.10 -3.71
C ILE A 174 -15.35 -5.52 -3.34
N ALA A 175 -14.41 -6.39 -2.98
CA ALA A 175 -14.73 -7.74 -2.52
C ALA A 175 -15.56 -7.69 -1.23
N LEU A 176 -15.21 -6.79 -0.30
CA LEU A 176 -15.96 -6.56 0.93
C LEU A 176 -17.33 -5.97 0.64
N LEU A 177 -17.45 -5.02 -0.29
CA LEU A 177 -18.74 -4.44 -0.70
C LEU A 177 -19.69 -5.50 -1.28
N ASP A 178 -19.20 -6.34 -2.20
CA ASP A 178 -20.00 -7.42 -2.79
C ASP A 178 -20.39 -8.50 -1.75
N GLN A 179 -19.60 -8.67 -0.67
CA GLN A 179 -19.93 -9.56 0.45
C GLN A 179 -20.98 -8.91 1.36
N LEU A 180 -20.80 -7.64 1.74
CA LEU A 180 -21.77 -6.88 2.52
C LEU A 180 -23.14 -6.85 1.83
N ASP A 181 -23.21 -6.70 0.52
CA ASP A 181 -24.49 -6.72 -0.23
C ASP A 181 -25.27 -8.03 0.00
N LYS A 182 -24.58 -9.17 0.00
CA LYS A 182 -25.21 -10.48 0.24
C LYS A 182 -25.62 -10.65 1.69
N ASP A 183 -24.76 -10.23 2.60
CA ASP A 183 -24.98 -10.37 4.04
C ASP A 183 -26.11 -9.45 4.50
N ILE A 184 -26.15 -8.20 4.05
CA ILE A 184 -27.24 -7.26 4.30
C ILE A 184 -28.57 -7.84 3.80
N ASN A 185 -28.61 -8.38 2.58
CA ASN A 185 -29.85 -8.97 2.07
C ASN A 185 -30.28 -10.20 2.88
N THR A 186 -29.34 -11.06 3.24
CA THR A 186 -29.62 -12.26 4.04
C THR A 186 -30.12 -11.88 5.44
N PHE A 187 -29.44 -10.95 6.11
CA PHE A 187 -29.82 -10.49 7.44
C PHE A 187 -31.13 -9.73 7.42
N ALA A 188 -31.38 -8.88 6.42
CA ALA A 188 -32.66 -8.19 6.28
C ALA A 188 -33.83 -9.17 6.07
N MET A 189 -33.64 -10.23 5.29
CA MET A 189 -34.65 -11.28 5.16
C MET A 189 -34.90 -12.00 6.50
N ARG A 190 -33.87 -12.21 7.33
CA ARG A 190 -34.05 -12.78 8.67
C ARG A 190 -34.76 -11.83 9.65
N VAL A 191 -34.45 -10.53 9.61
CA VAL A 191 -35.19 -9.50 10.39
C VAL A 191 -36.66 -9.52 9.99
N ARG A 192 -36.96 -9.59 8.69
CA ARG A 192 -38.34 -9.69 8.18
C ARG A 192 -39.04 -10.93 8.72
N GLU A 193 -38.43 -12.10 8.61
CA GLU A 193 -39.04 -13.34 9.12
C GLU A 193 -39.31 -13.28 10.63
N TRP A 194 -38.35 -12.81 11.43
CA TRP A 194 -38.50 -12.75 12.89
C TRP A 194 -39.56 -11.75 13.32
N TYR A 195 -39.56 -10.54 12.73
CA TYR A 195 -40.53 -9.51 13.09
C TYR A 195 -41.92 -9.79 12.51
N SER A 196 -42.04 -10.55 11.41
CA SER A 196 -43.34 -10.95 10.84
C SER A 196 -44.18 -11.82 11.76
N TYR A 197 -43.57 -12.54 12.71
CA TYR A 197 -44.33 -13.25 13.74
C TYR A 197 -45.13 -12.29 14.63
N HIS A 198 -44.59 -11.09 14.87
CA HIS A 198 -45.26 -10.05 15.64
C HIS A 198 -46.20 -9.19 14.79
N PHE A 199 -45.72 -8.74 13.62
CA PHE A 199 -46.44 -7.82 12.75
C PHE A 199 -46.30 -8.23 11.27
N PRO A 200 -47.09 -9.22 10.82
CA PRO A 200 -46.97 -9.79 9.48
C PRO A 200 -47.37 -8.83 8.36
N GLU A 201 -48.27 -7.88 8.63
CA GLU A 201 -48.78 -6.93 7.64
C GLU A 201 -47.70 -5.95 7.17
N LEU A 202 -46.69 -5.65 8.01
CA LEU A 202 -45.62 -4.70 7.70
C LEU A 202 -44.82 -5.09 6.46
N VAL A 203 -44.62 -6.39 6.23
CA VAL A 203 -43.87 -6.91 5.07
C VAL A 203 -44.55 -6.52 3.75
N LYS A 204 -45.89 -6.42 3.74
CA LYS A 204 -46.66 -6.08 2.54
C LYS A 204 -46.66 -4.56 2.30
N ILE A 205 -46.65 -3.76 3.37
CA ILE A 205 -46.68 -2.29 3.29
C ILE A 205 -45.29 -1.73 2.93
N VAL A 206 -44.23 -2.29 3.53
CA VAL A 206 -42.85 -1.84 3.32
C VAL A 206 -42.07 -2.93 2.57
N PRO A 207 -41.93 -2.81 1.23
CA PRO A 207 -41.21 -3.79 0.43
C PRO A 207 -39.69 -3.64 0.55
N ASP A 208 -39.17 -2.44 0.82
CA ASP A 208 -37.72 -2.21 0.93
C ASP A 208 -37.15 -2.74 2.26
N ASN A 209 -36.04 -3.47 2.15
CA ASN A 209 -35.40 -4.17 3.27
C ASN A 209 -34.75 -3.23 4.28
N TYR A 210 -34.18 -2.10 3.82
CA TYR A 210 -33.53 -1.14 4.70
C TYR A 210 -34.55 -0.29 5.43
N THR A 211 -35.56 0.22 4.72
CA THR A 211 -36.68 0.93 5.34
C THR A 211 -37.42 0.04 6.32
N TYR A 212 -37.61 -1.26 6.02
CA TYR A 212 -38.22 -2.22 6.94
C TYR A 212 -37.44 -2.39 8.23
N ALA A 213 -36.11 -2.51 8.17
CA ALA A 213 -35.29 -2.63 9.38
C ALA A 213 -35.36 -1.35 10.24
N ARG A 214 -35.40 -0.16 9.61
CA ARG A 214 -35.58 1.12 10.32
C ARG A 214 -36.96 1.24 10.95
N THR A 215 -38.03 0.86 10.25
CA THR A 215 -39.39 0.90 10.81
C THR A 215 -39.56 -0.12 11.93
N ALA A 216 -39.03 -1.34 11.80
CA ALA A 216 -39.06 -2.33 12.87
C ALA A 216 -38.31 -1.85 14.14
N SER A 217 -37.18 -1.17 13.97
CA SER A 217 -36.42 -0.60 15.08
C SER A 217 -37.15 0.56 15.79
N LEU A 218 -37.99 1.31 15.08
CA LEU A 218 -38.78 2.42 15.62
C LEU A 218 -40.07 1.95 16.29
N ILE A 219 -40.81 1.06 15.62
CA ILE A 219 -42.11 0.56 16.09
C ILE A 219 -41.95 -0.23 17.38
N LYS A 220 -40.88 -1.03 17.51
CA LYS A 220 -40.65 -1.94 18.64
C LYS A 220 -41.84 -2.89 18.85
N ASN A 221 -42.78 -2.50 19.69
CA ASN A 221 -43.99 -3.25 20.00
C ASN A 221 -45.20 -2.60 19.34
N ARG A 222 -46.03 -3.40 18.68
CA ARG A 222 -47.23 -2.91 17.98
C ARG A 222 -48.23 -2.17 18.89
N LYS A 223 -48.23 -2.49 20.19
CA LYS A 223 -49.18 -1.92 21.16
C LYS A 223 -48.82 -0.49 21.57
N ASP A 224 -47.57 -0.11 21.38
CA ASP A 224 -47.05 1.21 21.77
C ASP A 224 -47.13 2.21 20.59
N LEU A 225 -47.77 1.82 19.48
CA LEU A 225 -47.99 2.68 18.30
C LEU A 225 -49.16 3.64 18.50
N ASN A 226 -48.84 4.93 18.64
CA ASN A 226 -49.80 6.04 18.72
C ASN A 226 -49.69 6.97 17.51
N GLU A 227 -50.68 7.85 17.32
CA GLU A 227 -50.66 8.87 16.26
C GLU A 227 -49.48 9.87 16.42
N ASP A 228 -48.91 10.00 17.63
CA ASP A 228 -47.70 10.80 17.87
C ASP A 228 -46.43 10.23 17.22
N SER A 229 -46.44 8.93 16.87
CA SER A 229 -45.32 8.26 16.18
C SER A 229 -45.40 8.38 14.65
N LEU A 230 -46.45 9.02 14.14
CA LEU A 230 -46.72 9.19 12.71
C LEU A 230 -45.66 10.07 12.05
N ASP A 231 -45.24 11.16 12.70
CA ASP A 231 -44.18 12.04 12.20
C ASP A 231 -42.84 11.29 12.02
N ALA A 232 -42.46 10.47 13.00
CA ALA A 232 -41.23 9.67 12.94
C ALA A 232 -41.29 8.53 11.90
N LEU A 233 -42.48 7.95 11.69
CA LEU A 233 -42.72 6.96 10.65
C LEU A 233 -42.73 7.59 9.26
N GLU A 234 -43.26 8.80 9.12
CA GLU A 234 -43.28 9.55 7.87
C GLU A 234 -41.85 9.94 7.44
N GLU A 235 -40.99 10.32 8.39
CA GLU A 235 -39.56 10.59 8.12
C GLU A 235 -38.84 9.36 7.54
N VAL A 236 -39.12 8.16 8.07
CA VAL A 236 -38.44 6.93 7.63
C VAL A 236 -39.02 6.35 6.35
N VAL A 237 -40.35 6.34 6.23
CA VAL A 237 -41.04 5.72 5.08
C VAL A 237 -41.12 6.69 3.90
N MET A 238 -40.91 7.99 4.14
CA MET A 238 -40.98 9.09 3.16
C MET A 238 -42.32 9.16 2.41
N ASP A 239 -43.37 8.59 3.00
CA ASP A 239 -44.71 8.46 2.42
C ASP A 239 -45.77 8.43 3.53
N SER A 240 -46.50 9.54 3.66
CA SER A 240 -47.56 9.73 4.67
C SER A 240 -48.67 8.67 4.55
N ALA A 241 -49.00 8.24 3.32
CA ALA A 241 -50.05 7.24 3.12
C ALA A 241 -49.64 5.86 3.64
N LYS A 242 -48.35 5.51 3.52
CA LYS A 242 -47.82 4.26 4.09
C LYS A 242 -47.69 4.33 5.60
N ALA A 243 -47.30 5.48 6.16
CA ALA A 243 -47.23 5.68 7.60
C ALA A 243 -48.61 5.47 8.25
N GLN A 244 -49.66 6.07 7.68
CA GLN A 244 -51.04 5.87 8.14
C GLN A 244 -51.48 4.40 8.01
N ALA A 245 -51.18 3.77 6.87
CA ALA A 245 -51.51 2.36 6.64
C ALA A 245 -50.81 1.42 7.63
N ILE A 246 -49.62 1.76 8.13
CA ILE A 246 -48.91 1.01 9.16
C ILE A 246 -49.66 1.07 10.49
N ILE A 247 -50.15 2.25 10.89
CA ILE A 247 -50.92 2.44 12.14
C ILE A 247 -52.25 1.70 12.05
N ASP A 248 -52.97 1.85 10.93
CA ASP A 248 -54.24 1.16 10.71
C ASP A 248 -54.04 -0.37 10.69
N ALA A 249 -52.98 -0.84 10.04
CA ALA A 249 -52.62 -2.26 10.04
C ALA A 249 -52.19 -2.76 11.42
N ALA A 250 -51.53 -1.94 12.25
CA ALA A 250 -51.18 -2.31 13.62
C ALA A 250 -52.42 -2.49 14.49
N ARG A 251 -53.42 -1.60 14.36
CA ARG A 251 -54.73 -1.72 15.04
C ARG A 251 -55.50 -2.97 14.61
N ALA A 252 -55.41 -3.34 13.32
CA ALA A 252 -56.08 -4.50 12.75
C ALA A 252 -55.23 -5.80 12.77
N SER A 253 -54.02 -5.75 13.33
CA SER A 253 -53.05 -6.86 13.19
C SER A 253 -53.44 -8.06 14.05
N MET A 254 -53.38 -9.24 13.43
CA MET A 254 -53.62 -10.53 14.10
C MET A 254 -52.32 -11.25 14.49
N GLY A 255 -51.17 -10.54 14.47
CA GLY A 255 -49.88 -11.11 14.83
C GLY A 255 -49.79 -11.59 16.30
N MET A 256 -48.74 -12.37 16.60
CA MET A 256 -48.52 -12.93 17.93
C MET A 256 -47.87 -11.90 18.86
N ASP A 257 -48.25 -11.91 20.14
CA ASP A 257 -47.53 -11.12 21.15
C ASP A 257 -46.18 -11.78 21.46
N ILE A 258 -45.09 -11.04 21.24
CA ILE A 258 -43.71 -11.49 21.47
C ILE A 258 -43.26 -11.08 22.87
N SER A 259 -42.36 -11.86 23.48
CA SER A 259 -41.74 -11.52 24.76
C SER A 259 -40.87 -10.26 24.64
N PRO A 260 -40.76 -9.43 25.70
CA PRO A 260 -39.92 -8.23 25.65
C PRO A 260 -38.43 -8.56 25.44
N VAL A 261 -37.96 -9.73 25.88
CA VAL A 261 -36.58 -10.18 25.69
C VAL A 261 -36.31 -10.47 24.21
N ASP A 262 -37.23 -11.15 23.54
CA ASP A 262 -37.09 -11.45 22.11
C ASP A 262 -37.20 -10.18 21.26
N LEU A 263 -38.05 -9.23 21.67
CA LEU A 263 -38.19 -7.94 21.00
C LEU A 263 -36.89 -7.12 21.07
N ILE A 264 -36.22 -7.10 22.23
CA ILE A 264 -34.88 -6.48 22.38
C ILE A 264 -33.87 -7.13 21.44
N ASN A 265 -33.88 -8.47 21.31
CA ASN A 265 -32.98 -9.17 20.40
C ASN A 265 -33.26 -8.83 18.92
N ILE A 266 -34.53 -8.69 18.54
CA ILE A 266 -34.93 -8.27 17.19
C ILE A 266 -34.49 -6.82 16.93
N GLU A 267 -34.66 -5.92 17.89
CA GLU A 267 -34.20 -4.53 17.82
C GLU A 267 -32.68 -4.44 17.67
N MET A 268 -31.93 -5.20 18.49
CA MET A 268 -30.48 -5.30 18.37
C MET A 268 -30.06 -5.84 17.00
N PHE A 269 -30.78 -6.82 16.46
CA PHE A 269 -30.46 -7.35 15.14
C PHE A 269 -30.78 -6.34 14.03
N ALA A 270 -31.92 -5.64 14.10
CA ALA A 270 -32.31 -4.60 13.15
C ALA A 270 -31.32 -3.42 13.15
N SER A 271 -30.91 -2.93 14.34
CA SER A 271 -29.90 -1.88 14.47
C SER A 271 -28.54 -2.29 13.89
N ARG A 272 -28.11 -3.55 14.06
CA ARG A 272 -26.91 -4.07 13.40
C ARG A 272 -27.05 -4.06 11.87
N VAL A 273 -28.19 -4.47 11.32
CA VAL A 273 -28.44 -4.38 9.88
C VAL A 273 -28.36 -2.94 9.38
N ILE A 274 -28.96 -1.98 10.10
CA ILE A 274 -28.89 -0.55 9.76
C ILE A 274 -27.44 -0.07 9.74
N SER A 275 -26.65 -0.40 10.78
CA SER A 275 -25.23 -0.03 10.84
C SER A 275 -24.41 -0.62 9.69
N LEU A 276 -24.72 -1.84 9.23
CA LEU A 276 -24.05 -2.45 8.08
C LEU A 276 -24.40 -1.75 6.76
N VAL A 277 -25.64 -1.27 6.60
CA VAL A 277 -26.03 -0.47 5.42
C VAL A 277 -25.34 0.90 5.41
N GLU A 278 -25.17 1.52 6.58
CA GLU A 278 -24.45 2.79 6.72
C GLU A 278 -22.96 2.62 6.42
N TYR A 279 -22.32 1.61 7.02
CA TYR A 279 -20.94 1.25 6.71
C TYR A 279 -20.72 0.94 5.22
N ARG A 280 -21.69 0.28 4.56
CA ARG A 280 -21.65 0.05 3.12
C ARG A 280 -21.65 1.37 2.32
N LYS A 281 -22.42 2.38 2.73
CA LYS A 281 -22.44 3.69 2.07
C LYS A 281 -21.08 4.39 2.21
N GLU A 282 -20.52 4.38 3.42
CA GLU A 282 -19.19 4.94 3.70
C GLU A 282 -18.10 4.24 2.88
N LEU A 283 -18.14 2.91 2.80
CA LEU A 283 -17.19 2.14 2.00
C LEU A 283 -17.30 2.44 0.51
N MET A 284 -18.51 2.70 0.00
CA MET A 284 -18.72 3.08 -1.39
C MET A 284 -18.13 4.46 -1.70
N GLU A 285 -18.26 5.41 -0.78
CA GLU A 285 -17.63 6.73 -0.90
C GLU A 285 -16.11 6.65 -0.79
N TYR A 286 -15.58 5.85 0.14
CA TYR A 286 -14.16 5.56 0.23
C TYR A 286 -13.60 4.96 -1.07
N LEU A 287 -14.31 3.96 -1.64
CA LEU A 287 -13.93 3.34 -2.91
C LEU A 287 -13.93 4.37 -4.04
N LYS A 288 -14.90 5.29 -4.07
CA LYS A 288 -14.97 6.36 -5.07
C LYS A 288 -13.74 7.27 -5.00
N THR A 289 -13.43 7.78 -3.81
CA THR A 289 -12.26 8.65 -3.59
C THR A 289 -10.97 7.93 -3.97
N LYS A 290 -10.77 6.69 -3.53
CA LYS A 290 -9.58 5.91 -3.86
C LYS A 290 -9.46 5.56 -5.34
N MET A 291 -10.58 5.33 -6.02
CA MET A 291 -10.56 5.08 -7.46
C MET A 291 -10.12 6.33 -8.25
N HIS A 292 -10.56 7.53 -7.84
CA HIS A 292 -10.12 8.78 -8.47
C HIS A 292 -8.64 9.08 -8.21
N ASP A 293 -8.09 8.67 -7.07
CA ASP A 293 -6.65 8.80 -6.78
C ASP A 293 -5.79 7.85 -7.63
N ILE A 294 -6.23 6.61 -7.82
CA ILE A 294 -5.42 5.53 -8.44
C ILE A 294 -5.67 5.42 -9.95
N ALA A 295 -6.93 5.47 -10.39
CA ALA A 295 -7.34 5.24 -11.77
C ALA A 295 -8.51 6.17 -12.20
N PRO A 296 -8.26 7.49 -12.29
CA PRO A 296 -9.30 8.47 -12.64
C PRO A 296 -9.82 8.33 -14.07
N ASN A 297 -9.01 7.88 -15.04
CA ASN A 297 -9.49 7.76 -16.42
C ASN A 297 -10.41 6.55 -16.59
N LEU A 298 -10.09 5.43 -15.94
CA LEU A 298 -10.95 4.26 -15.91
C LEU A 298 -12.26 4.56 -15.18
N ALA A 299 -12.18 5.28 -14.05
CA ALA A 299 -13.32 5.73 -13.26
C ALA A 299 -14.30 6.57 -14.10
N THR A 300 -13.81 7.57 -14.83
CA THR A 300 -14.69 8.44 -15.61
C THR A 300 -15.23 7.81 -16.88
N LEU A 301 -14.52 6.82 -17.43
CA LEU A 301 -14.96 6.10 -18.62
C LEU A 301 -16.10 5.11 -18.35
N ILE A 302 -16.05 4.31 -17.29
CA ILE A 302 -17.03 3.22 -17.05
C ILE A 302 -17.82 3.40 -15.74
N GLY A 303 -17.31 4.22 -14.82
CA GLY A 303 -17.79 4.33 -13.45
C GLY A 303 -16.89 3.58 -12.46
N GLU A 304 -16.90 4.03 -11.20
CA GLU A 304 -15.98 3.59 -10.16
C GLU A 304 -16.21 2.14 -9.75
N THR A 305 -17.47 1.70 -9.64
CA THR A 305 -17.82 0.34 -9.20
C THR A 305 -17.46 -0.72 -10.24
N VAL A 306 -17.77 -0.47 -11.52
CA VAL A 306 -17.41 -1.38 -12.61
C VAL A 306 -15.89 -1.38 -12.83
N GLY A 307 -15.24 -0.22 -12.74
CA GLY A 307 -13.77 -0.12 -12.76
C GLY A 307 -13.10 -0.94 -11.65
N ALA A 308 -13.61 -0.83 -10.42
CA ALA A 308 -13.12 -1.61 -9.28
C ALA A 308 -13.25 -3.11 -9.49
N ARG A 309 -14.40 -3.58 -10.00
CA ARG A 309 -14.61 -5.00 -10.32
C ARG A 309 -13.66 -5.50 -11.41
N LEU A 310 -13.36 -4.69 -12.42
CA LEU A 310 -12.37 -5.04 -13.45
C LEU A 310 -10.97 -5.20 -12.87
N ILE A 311 -10.55 -4.27 -11.99
CA ILE A 311 -9.25 -4.35 -11.31
C ILE A 311 -9.19 -5.58 -10.40
N SER A 312 -10.25 -5.82 -9.60
CA SER A 312 -10.34 -6.97 -8.69
C SER A 312 -10.26 -8.31 -9.42
N HIS A 313 -10.97 -8.46 -10.54
CA HIS A 313 -10.97 -9.71 -11.28
C HIS A 313 -9.66 -9.91 -12.09
N ALA A 314 -8.94 -8.83 -12.42
CA ALA A 314 -7.58 -8.92 -12.97
C ALA A 314 -6.50 -9.15 -11.87
N GLY A 315 -6.85 -8.95 -10.60
CA GLY A 315 -5.97 -9.09 -9.44
C GLY A 315 -4.99 -7.94 -9.21
N SER A 316 -4.83 -7.02 -10.16
CA SER A 316 -4.05 -5.78 -10.03
C SER A 316 -4.33 -4.87 -11.23
N LEU A 317 -4.19 -3.56 -11.04
CA LEU A 317 -4.23 -2.56 -12.12
C LEU A 317 -3.11 -2.81 -13.14
N THR A 318 -1.93 -3.26 -12.70
CA THR A 318 -0.83 -3.61 -13.61
C THR A 318 -1.16 -4.82 -14.49
N ASN A 319 -1.85 -5.83 -13.92
CA ASN A 319 -2.29 -6.99 -14.69
C ASN A 319 -3.38 -6.60 -15.68
N LEU A 320 -4.32 -5.74 -15.26
CA LEU A 320 -5.37 -5.20 -16.14
C LEU A 320 -4.79 -4.42 -17.32
N ALA A 321 -3.75 -3.61 -17.08
CA ALA A 321 -3.05 -2.87 -18.14
C ALA A 321 -2.34 -3.80 -19.14
N LYS A 322 -1.82 -4.94 -18.68
CA LYS A 322 -1.16 -5.97 -19.51
C LYS A 322 -2.15 -6.79 -20.34
N TYR A 323 -3.39 -6.95 -19.87
CA TYR A 323 -4.39 -7.71 -20.63
C TYR A 323 -4.71 -7.06 -21.98
N PRO A 324 -4.90 -7.88 -23.03
CA PRO A 324 -5.40 -7.37 -24.30
C PRO A 324 -6.88 -7.00 -24.15
N ALA A 325 -7.34 -6.07 -24.99
CA ALA A 325 -8.71 -5.59 -24.94
C ALA A 325 -9.77 -6.69 -25.19
N SER A 326 -9.42 -7.73 -25.95
CA SER A 326 -10.27 -8.91 -26.16
C SER A 326 -10.54 -9.69 -24.86
N THR A 327 -9.54 -9.80 -23.98
CA THR A 327 -9.71 -10.42 -22.66
C THR A 327 -10.53 -9.52 -21.74
N VAL A 328 -10.27 -8.20 -21.76
CA VAL A 328 -11.04 -7.21 -20.99
C VAL A 328 -12.53 -7.23 -21.36
N GLN A 329 -12.87 -7.47 -22.63
CA GLN A 329 -14.25 -7.58 -23.11
C GLN A 329 -15.04 -8.69 -22.42
N ILE A 330 -14.41 -9.85 -22.19
CA ILE A 330 -15.05 -11.08 -21.68
C ILE A 330 -14.76 -11.34 -20.20
N LEU A 331 -14.06 -10.42 -19.53
CA LEU A 331 -13.63 -10.55 -18.15
C LEU A 331 -14.85 -10.77 -17.23
N GLY A 332 -14.85 -11.83 -16.43
CA GLY A 332 -15.99 -12.27 -15.60
C GLY A 332 -17.00 -13.20 -16.29
N ALA A 333 -16.93 -13.39 -17.62
CA ALA A 333 -17.72 -14.39 -18.36
C ALA A 333 -16.92 -15.66 -18.71
N GLU A 334 -15.79 -15.89 -18.04
CA GLU A 334 -14.83 -16.95 -18.36
C GLU A 334 -15.45 -18.36 -18.30
N LYS A 335 -16.29 -18.64 -17.29
CA LYS A 335 -16.99 -19.93 -17.18
C LYS A 335 -17.88 -20.21 -18.40
N ALA A 336 -18.59 -19.18 -18.87
CA ALA A 336 -19.44 -19.30 -20.05
C ALA A 336 -18.61 -19.44 -21.33
N LEU A 337 -17.47 -18.75 -21.41
CA LEU A 337 -16.51 -18.88 -22.50
C LEU A 337 -15.96 -20.31 -22.59
N PHE A 338 -15.45 -20.86 -21.49
CA PHE A 338 -14.89 -22.22 -21.47
C PHE A 338 -15.94 -23.28 -21.77
N ARG A 339 -17.17 -23.10 -21.29
CA ARG A 339 -18.30 -23.96 -21.64
C ARG A 339 -18.59 -23.92 -23.13
N ALA A 340 -18.69 -22.73 -23.72
CA ALA A 340 -18.93 -22.56 -25.16
C ALA A 340 -17.79 -23.14 -25.99
N LEU A 341 -16.54 -22.98 -25.57
CA LEU A 341 -15.38 -23.56 -26.25
C LEU A 341 -15.44 -25.10 -26.25
N LYS A 342 -15.81 -25.69 -25.10
CA LYS A 342 -15.94 -27.15 -24.95
C LYS A 342 -17.09 -27.71 -25.77
N THR A 343 -18.21 -27.01 -25.84
CA THR A 343 -19.40 -27.44 -26.61
C THR A 343 -19.39 -26.93 -28.06
N ARG A 344 -18.31 -26.26 -28.51
CA ARG A 344 -18.25 -25.53 -29.79
C ARG A 344 -19.47 -24.64 -30.05
N GLY A 345 -20.01 -24.05 -28.99
CA GLY A 345 -21.16 -23.14 -29.03
C GLY A 345 -20.75 -21.67 -29.20
N ASN A 346 -21.75 -20.79 -29.18
CA ASN A 346 -21.52 -19.34 -29.29
C ASN A 346 -20.78 -18.80 -28.05
N THR A 347 -19.67 -18.10 -28.29
CA THR A 347 -18.90 -17.45 -27.23
C THR A 347 -19.63 -16.22 -26.68
N PRO A 348 -19.50 -15.93 -25.37
CA PRO A 348 -20.07 -14.73 -24.77
C PRO A 348 -19.43 -13.48 -25.38
N LYS A 349 -20.25 -12.46 -25.62
CA LYS A 349 -19.83 -11.20 -26.24
C LYS A 349 -19.43 -10.12 -25.23
N TYR A 350 -19.75 -10.31 -23.95
CA TYR A 350 -19.53 -9.33 -22.89
C TYR A 350 -19.38 -10.06 -21.54
N GLY A 351 -18.59 -9.47 -20.64
CA GLY A 351 -18.46 -9.87 -19.24
C GLY A 351 -18.93 -8.77 -18.29
N LEU A 352 -18.10 -8.39 -17.32
CA LEU A 352 -18.39 -7.35 -16.32
C LEU A 352 -18.71 -5.98 -16.93
N ILE A 353 -18.15 -5.68 -18.11
CA ILE A 353 -18.39 -4.44 -18.84
C ILE A 353 -19.87 -4.29 -19.27
N PHE A 354 -20.64 -5.39 -19.29
CA PHE A 354 -22.08 -5.36 -19.59
C PHE A 354 -22.88 -4.44 -18.66
N HIS A 355 -22.43 -4.29 -17.41
CA HIS A 355 -23.07 -3.40 -16.43
C HIS A 355 -22.79 -1.91 -16.68
N SER A 356 -22.02 -1.56 -17.71
CA SER A 356 -21.85 -0.17 -18.11
C SER A 356 -23.12 0.42 -18.75
N THR A 357 -23.38 1.68 -18.46
CA THR A 357 -24.55 2.42 -18.99
C THR A 357 -24.55 2.47 -20.52
N TYR A 358 -23.38 2.53 -21.15
CA TYR A 358 -23.21 2.55 -22.62
C TYR A 358 -23.77 1.31 -23.31
N ILE A 359 -23.56 0.12 -22.74
CA ILE A 359 -24.05 -1.14 -23.32
C ILE A 359 -25.56 -1.30 -23.09
N GLY A 360 -26.06 -0.79 -21.96
CA GLY A 360 -27.48 -0.74 -21.66
C GLY A 360 -28.28 0.06 -22.68
N ARG A 361 -27.77 1.23 -23.08
CA ARG A 361 -28.41 2.13 -24.06
C ARG A 361 -28.33 1.62 -25.50
N ALA A 362 -27.29 0.88 -25.86
CA ALA A 362 -27.11 0.40 -27.23
C ALA A 362 -28.16 -0.65 -27.64
N GLY A 363 -28.68 -0.54 -28.87
CA GLY A 363 -29.58 -1.54 -29.45
C GLY A 363 -28.97 -2.95 -29.51
N ALA A 364 -29.80 -3.98 -29.37
CA ALA A 364 -29.37 -5.38 -29.19
C ALA A 364 -28.37 -5.89 -30.26
N LYS A 365 -28.53 -5.46 -31.52
CA LYS A 365 -27.61 -5.81 -32.63
C LYS A 365 -26.22 -5.18 -32.47
N ASN A 366 -26.15 -3.99 -31.88
CA ASN A 366 -24.93 -3.19 -31.75
C ASN A 366 -24.19 -3.42 -30.42
N LYS A 367 -24.83 -4.05 -29.42
CA LYS A 367 -24.24 -4.34 -28.09
C LYS A 367 -22.86 -5.01 -28.16
N GLY A 368 -22.66 -5.98 -29.05
CA GLY A 368 -21.37 -6.65 -29.22
C GLY A 368 -20.28 -5.75 -29.83
N ARG A 369 -20.66 -4.84 -30.74
CA ARG A 369 -19.74 -3.91 -31.40
C ARG A 369 -19.28 -2.82 -30.43
N ILE A 370 -20.22 -2.23 -29.68
CA ILE A 370 -19.92 -1.22 -28.67
C ILE A 370 -19.13 -1.82 -27.50
N SER A 371 -19.42 -3.05 -27.07
CA SER A 371 -18.67 -3.74 -26.01
C SER A 371 -17.18 -3.89 -26.37
N ARG A 372 -16.88 -4.28 -27.62
CA ARG A 372 -15.49 -4.35 -28.12
C ARG A 372 -14.82 -2.99 -28.16
N TYR A 373 -15.54 -1.96 -28.63
CA TYR A 373 -15.01 -0.60 -28.69
C TYR A 373 -14.71 -0.05 -27.29
N LEU A 374 -15.64 -0.24 -26.34
CA LEU A 374 -15.48 0.14 -24.96
C LEU A 374 -14.29 -0.60 -24.34
N ALA A 375 -14.19 -1.92 -24.47
CA ALA A 375 -13.05 -2.69 -23.94
C ALA A 375 -11.69 -2.19 -24.46
N ASN A 376 -11.60 -1.78 -25.73
CA ASN A 376 -10.39 -1.14 -26.28
C ASN A 376 -10.06 0.17 -25.56
N LYS A 377 -11.06 1.02 -25.31
CA LYS A 377 -10.87 2.28 -24.58
C LYS A 377 -10.55 2.05 -23.11
N CYS A 378 -11.15 1.07 -22.47
CA CYS A 378 -10.86 0.69 -21.09
C CYS A 378 -9.43 0.17 -20.93
N SER A 379 -8.95 -0.66 -21.86
CA SER A 379 -7.56 -1.13 -21.84
C SER A 379 -6.57 0.03 -22.04
N LEU A 380 -6.89 0.99 -22.90
CA LEU A 380 -6.08 2.19 -23.09
C LEU A 380 -6.06 3.07 -21.83
N ALA A 381 -7.24 3.37 -21.25
CA ALA A 381 -7.36 4.14 -20.02
C ALA A 381 -6.61 3.47 -18.86
N SER A 382 -6.74 2.15 -18.70
CA SER A 382 -6.03 1.38 -17.66
C SER A 382 -4.51 1.45 -17.81
N ARG A 383 -3.99 1.47 -19.04
CA ARG A 383 -2.55 1.62 -19.31
C ARG A 383 -2.05 3.02 -18.98
N ILE A 384 -2.82 4.05 -19.33
CA ILE A 384 -2.49 5.44 -18.97
C ILE A 384 -2.49 5.58 -17.44
N ASP A 385 -3.52 5.08 -16.77
CA ASP A 385 -3.65 5.13 -15.32
C ASP A 385 -2.59 4.31 -14.59
N CYS A 386 -2.07 3.22 -15.17
CA CYS A 386 -1.03 2.38 -14.54
C CYS A 386 0.40 2.88 -14.77
N PHE A 387 0.69 3.53 -15.91
CA PHE A 387 2.05 3.92 -16.27
C PHE A 387 2.31 5.43 -16.20
N SER A 388 1.29 6.28 -16.03
CA SER A 388 1.49 7.72 -15.80
C SER A 388 1.98 8.00 -14.39
N ASP A 389 2.97 8.88 -14.20
CA ASP A 389 3.41 9.28 -12.85
C ASP A 389 2.40 10.19 -12.14
N LEU A 390 1.61 10.94 -12.92
CA LEU A 390 0.55 11.82 -12.44
C LEU A 390 -0.72 11.49 -13.22
N PRO A 391 -1.66 10.74 -12.66
CA PRO A 391 -2.90 10.45 -13.34
C PRO A 391 -3.74 11.74 -13.42
N THR A 392 -4.25 12.04 -14.60
CA THR A 392 -5.17 13.16 -14.87
C THR A 392 -6.46 12.61 -15.44
N ASN A 393 -7.58 13.32 -15.25
CA ASN A 393 -8.90 12.88 -15.71
C ASN A 393 -9.21 13.25 -17.19
N ILE A 394 -8.35 14.05 -17.80
CA ILE A 394 -8.59 14.62 -19.14
C ILE A 394 -8.73 13.53 -20.20
N PHE A 395 -7.87 12.50 -20.14
CA PHE A 395 -7.95 11.39 -21.08
C PHE A 395 -9.26 10.61 -20.95
N GLY A 396 -9.73 10.38 -19.72
CA GLY A 396 -10.99 9.70 -19.43
C GLY A 396 -12.19 10.44 -20.02
N LEU A 397 -12.24 11.76 -19.87
CA LEU A 397 -13.30 12.61 -20.45
C LEU A 397 -13.31 12.53 -21.98
N LYS A 398 -12.16 12.68 -22.64
CA LYS A 398 -12.08 12.61 -24.11
C LYS A 398 -12.40 11.20 -24.63
N LEU A 399 -12.00 10.15 -23.91
CA LEU A 399 -12.35 8.77 -24.25
C LEU A 399 -13.85 8.51 -24.05
N LYS A 400 -14.47 9.13 -23.05
CA LYS A 400 -15.90 9.08 -22.80
C LYS A 400 -16.68 9.72 -23.95
N GLU A 401 -16.29 10.92 -24.37
CA GLU A 401 -16.85 11.60 -25.54
C GLU A 401 -16.77 10.72 -26.80
N GLN A 402 -15.63 10.07 -27.05
CA GLN A 402 -15.50 9.16 -28.18
C GLN A 402 -16.45 7.95 -28.13
N VAL A 403 -16.71 7.39 -26.95
CA VAL A 403 -17.67 6.29 -26.80
C VAL A 403 -19.09 6.79 -27.03
N GLU A 404 -19.41 8.00 -26.57
CA GLU A 404 -20.72 8.63 -26.80
C GLU A 404 -20.94 8.98 -28.27
N ASP A 405 -19.96 9.56 -28.95
CA ASP A 405 -20.03 9.82 -30.39
C ASP A 405 -20.16 8.53 -31.19
N ARG A 406 -19.51 7.45 -30.75
CA ARG A 406 -19.66 6.14 -31.39
C ARG A 406 -21.04 5.54 -31.16
N LEU A 407 -21.67 5.81 -30.03
CA LEU A 407 -23.05 5.41 -29.76
C LEU A 407 -24.01 6.18 -30.67
N LYS A 408 -23.85 7.50 -30.77
CA LYS A 408 -24.61 8.37 -31.70
C LYS A 408 -24.46 7.90 -33.14
N PHE A 409 -23.25 7.58 -33.60
CA PHE A 409 -23.01 7.02 -34.94
C PHE A 409 -23.87 5.77 -35.23
N TYR A 410 -24.12 4.92 -34.23
CA TYR A 410 -24.97 3.75 -34.41
C TYR A 410 -26.48 4.05 -34.44
N GLU A 411 -26.88 5.24 -33.97
CA GLU A 411 -28.27 5.71 -33.95
C GLU A 411 -28.57 6.65 -35.12
N THR A 412 -27.74 7.66 -35.35
CA THR A 412 -27.93 8.75 -36.33
C THR A 412 -27.08 8.61 -37.58
N GLY A 413 -25.98 7.85 -37.53
CA GLY A 413 -25.05 7.69 -38.66
C GLY A 413 -23.94 8.75 -38.74
N ASP A 414 -23.85 9.68 -37.79
CA ASP A 414 -22.86 10.77 -37.80
C ASP A 414 -21.42 10.27 -37.59
N ILE A 415 -20.52 10.58 -38.52
CA ILE A 415 -19.15 10.06 -38.53
C ILE A 415 -18.36 10.66 -37.34
N PRO A 416 -17.85 9.82 -36.41
CA PRO A 416 -17.10 10.31 -35.26
C PRO A 416 -15.72 10.84 -35.67
N LYS A 417 -15.17 11.77 -34.88
CA LYS A 417 -13.82 12.30 -35.07
C LYS A 417 -12.76 11.19 -35.03
N LYS A 418 -11.67 11.37 -35.76
CA LYS A 418 -10.55 10.41 -35.76
C LYS A 418 -9.91 10.37 -34.37
N ASN A 419 -9.51 9.18 -33.96
CA ASN A 419 -8.90 8.98 -32.64
C ASN A 419 -7.55 9.71 -32.48
N VAL A 420 -6.82 9.93 -33.57
CA VAL A 420 -5.51 10.61 -33.53
C VAL A 420 -5.68 12.05 -33.05
N ASP A 421 -6.60 12.79 -33.67
CA ASP A 421 -6.83 14.21 -33.42
C ASP A 421 -7.31 14.45 -31.98
N VAL A 422 -8.24 13.62 -31.50
CA VAL A 422 -8.74 13.71 -30.11
C VAL A 422 -7.64 13.39 -29.08
N MET A 423 -6.72 12.48 -29.41
CA MET A 423 -5.62 12.14 -28.50
C MET A 423 -4.50 13.17 -28.53
N THR A 424 -4.26 13.86 -29.65
CA THR A 424 -3.33 15.00 -29.70
C THR A 424 -3.85 16.17 -28.88
N ASP A 425 -5.15 16.46 -28.96
CA ASP A 425 -5.79 17.49 -28.14
C ASP A 425 -5.71 17.13 -26.65
N ALA A 426 -6.02 15.87 -26.31
CA ALA A 426 -5.91 15.37 -24.95
C ALA A 426 -4.48 15.45 -24.39
N LEU A 427 -3.47 15.18 -25.21
CA LEU A 427 -2.06 15.31 -24.81
C LEU A 427 -1.68 16.77 -24.53
N ALA A 428 -2.12 17.71 -25.37
CA ALA A 428 -1.86 19.14 -25.17
C ALA A 428 -2.51 19.64 -23.87
N GLU A 429 -3.78 19.30 -23.65
CA GLU A 429 -4.53 19.65 -22.43
C GLU A 429 -3.92 18.97 -21.18
N ALA A 430 -3.53 17.70 -21.28
CA ALA A 430 -2.91 16.97 -20.17
C ALA A 430 -1.53 17.54 -19.81
N GLN A 431 -0.70 17.93 -20.79
CA GLN A 431 0.59 18.56 -20.53
C GLN A 431 0.42 19.92 -19.83
N ALA A 432 -0.56 20.73 -20.27
CA ALA A 432 -0.89 21.99 -19.62
C ALA A 432 -1.36 21.78 -18.17
N ALA A 433 -2.24 20.81 -17.93
CA ALA A 433 -2.72 20.46 -16.60
C ALA A 433 -1.61 19.92 -15.68
N VAL A 434 -0.74 19.05 -16.20
CA VAL A 434 0.41 18.54 -15.44
C VAL A 434 1.40 19.67 -15.11
N ALA A 435 1.60 20.64 -16.02
CA ALA A 435 2.43 21.81 -15.74
C ALA A 435 1.82 22.71 -14.66
N ALA A 436 0.50 22.91 -14.67
CA ALA A 436 -0.23 23.63 -13.62
C ALA A 436 -0.14 22.91 -12.25
N LEU A 437 -0.37 21.60 -12.21
CA LEU A 437 -0.28 20.78 -10.99
C LEU A 437 1.16 20.77 -10.43
N LYS A 438 2.18 20.70 -11.29
CA LYS A 438 3.59 20.81 -10.85
C LYS A 438 3.90 22.21 -10.29
N LYS A 439 3.33 23.29 -10.85
CA LYS A 439 3.46 24.65 -10.31
C LYS A 439 2.75 24.79 -8.96
N GLN A 440 1.55 24.21 -8.80
CA GLN A 440 0.82 24.21 -7.53
C GLN A 440 1.56 23.42 -6.46
N LYS A 441 2.01 22.19 -6.74
CA LYS A 441 2.82 21.40 -5.79
C LYS A 441 4.12 22.11 -5.39
N LYS A 442 4.77 22.84 -6.31
CA LYS A 442 5.93 23.69 -5.98
C LYS A 442 5.56 24.88 -5.08
N LYS A 443 4.40 25.52 -5.31
CA LYS A 443 3.89 26.60 -4.45
C LYS A 443 3.52 26.09 -3.06
N GLU A 444 2.82 24.96 -2.96
CA GLU A 444 2.49 24.33 -1.67
C GLU A 444 3.74 23.90 -0.91
N LYS A 445 4.71 23.28 -1.59
CA LYS A 445 5.98 22.91 -0.94
C LYS A 445 6.77 24.14 -0.47
N LYS A 446 6.69 25.26 -1.19
CA LYS A 446 7.27 26.54 -0.78
C LYS A 446 6.49 27.19 0.36
N LYS A 447 5.17 27.00 0.41
CA LYS A 447 4.30 27.51 1.49
C LYS A 447 4.49 26.72 2.79
N LYS A 448 4.51 25.39 2.72
CA LYS A 448 4.85 24.53 3.87
C LYS A 448 6.25 24.78 4.41
N LYS A 449 7.22 25.08 3.52
CA LYS A 449 8.57 25.44 3.96
C LYS A 449 8.60 26.80 4.67
N LYS A 450 7.82 27.78 4.18
CA LYS A 450 7.65 29.08 4.86
C LYS A 450 6.91 28.96 6.19
N GLU A 451 5.87 28.13 6.26
CA GLU A 451 5.12 27.88 7.49
C GLU A 451 5.99 27.15 8.53
N LYS A 452 6.87 26.22 8.12
CA LYS A 452 7.90 25.65 9.01
C LYS A 452 8.93 26.70 9.48
N GLU A 453 9.44 27.54 8.57
CA GLU A 453 10.38 28.63 8.91
C GLU A 453 9.74 29.71 9.82
N GLU A 454 8.43 29.98 9.69
CA GLU A 454 7.69 30.92 10.57
C GLU A 454 7.36 30.31 11.95
N MET A 455 7.15 28.99 12.02
CA MET A 455 6.92 28.26 13.28
C MET A 455 8.23 28.08 14.08
N GLU A 456 9.38 28.00 13.42
CA GLU A 456 10.71 28.04 14.07
C GLU A 456 11.06 29.45 14.59
N CYS A 457 10.73 30.53 13.87
CA CYS A 457 10.97 31.90 14.32
C CYS A 457 10.10 32.32 15.52
N SER A 458 8.88 31.78 15.66
CA SER A 458 7.98 32.14 16.77
C SER A 458 8.34 31.48 18.11
N ASN A 459 9.17 30.44 18.11
CA ASN A 459 9.67 29.79 19.34
C ASN A 459 10.90 30.51 19.95
N MET A 460 11.39 31.59 19.35
CA MET A 460 12.59 32.31 19.80
C MET A 460 12.31 33.68 20.43
N ASP A 461 11.05 34.12 20.48
CA ASP A 461 10.63 35.48 20.91
C ASP A 461 9.88 35.50 22.25
N THR A 462 10.42 34.79 23.27
CA THR A 462 10.04 35.06 24.67
C THR A 462 11.26 35.03 25.60
N THR A 463 12.27 35.87 25.33
CA THR A 463 13.17 36.37 26.39
C THR A 463 13.91 37.65 25.96
N VAL A 464 13.55 38.75 26.64
CA VAL A 464 14.30 40.00 26.95
C VAL A 464 14.28 41.16 25.93
N ASP A 465 13.45 42.16 26.23
CA ASP A 465 13.59 43.58 25.88
C ASP A 465 14.80 44.21 26.61
N ALA A 466 15.64 44.97 25.89
CA ALA A 466 16.09 46.34 26.24
C ALA A 466 17.23 46.86 25.32
N GLU A 467 16.93 47.98 24.65
CA GLU A 467 17.78 49.16 24.33
C GLU A 467 18.85 49.16 23.20
N GLU A 468 18.51 49.98 22.19
CA GLU A 468 19.26 51.06 21.51
C GLU A 468 20.31 50.86 20.38
N GLU A 469 19.94 51.50 19.24
CA GLU A 469 20.68 52.36 18.28
C GLU A 469 21.66 51.85 17.20
N GLU A 470 21.24 52.13 15.94
CA GLU A 470 21.95 52.73 14.79
C GLU A 470 23.28 52.16 14.22
N GLN A 471 23.25 51.64 12.97
CA GLN A 471 23.87 52.25 11.75
C GLN A 471 24.00 51.26 10.56
N SER A 472 23.93 51.83 9.36
CA SER A 472 23.76 51.20 8.04
C SER A 472 25.07 50.92 7.25
N LEU A 473 25.16 49.71 6.64
CA LEU A 473 25.82 49.29 5.36
C LEU A 473 27.37 49.42 5.20
N PRO A 474 28.10 48.69 4.29
CA PRO A 474 27.69 47.83 3.15
C PRO A 474 28.44 46.47 2.88
N LYS A 475 27.83 45.63 2.02
CA LYS A 475 28.25 44.40 1.27
C LYS A 475 29.74 43.94 1.22
N LYS A 476 29.99 42.61 1.38
CA LYS A 476 30.91 41.80 0.53
C LYS A 476 30.74 40.26 0.63
N LYS A 477 31.00 39.60 -0.52
CA LYS A 477 30.86 38.16 -0.90
C LYS A 477 31.65 37.14 -0.05
N LYS A 478 31.07 35.95 0.23
CA LYS A 478 31.61 34.58 -0.08
C LYS A 478 30.87 33.42 0.65
N LYS A 479 30.21 32.56 -0.15
CA LYS A 479 30.40 31.08 -0.23
C LYS A 479 30.59 30.27 1.09
N LYS A 480 29.59 29.49 1.53
CA LYS A 480 29.69 28.05 1.97
C LYS A 480 28.40 27.51 2.61
N ARG A 481 28.07 26.25 2.26
CA ARG A 481 27.47 25.12 3.05
C ARG A 481 26.26 25.45 3.96
N ALA A 482 25.05 24.95 3.71
CA ALA A 482 24.60 23.55 3.81
C ALA A 482 24.91 22.93 5.19
N ALA A 483 23.99 23.11 6.14
CA ALA A 483 23.78 22.27 7.32
C ALA A 483 22.34 22.50 7.83
N THR A 484 21.58 21.40 7.86
CA THR A 484 20.60 20.99 8.89
C THR A 484 19.36 21.89 9.11
N GLU A 485 18.13 21.45 9.37
CA GLU A 485 17.58 20.30 10.11
C GLU A 485 16.19 19.94 9.54
N ASP A 486 15.79 18.67 9.59
CA ASP A 486 14.39 18.24 9.56
C ASP A 486 14.32 17.05 10.54
N ALA A 487 14.11 17.39 11.80
CA ALA A 487 13.60 16.50 12.83
C ALA A 487 12.08 16.68 12.95
N ASP A 488 11.45 15.79 13.70
CA ASP A 488 10.01 15.68 14.01
C ASP A 488 9.11 15.03 12.94
N GLU A 489 9.00 13.70 13.05
CA GLU A 489 7.69 13.05 13.07
C GLU A 489 7.63 12.11 14.28
N GLU A 490 6.66 12.40 15.15
CA GLU A 490 6.35 11.72 16.40
C GLU A 490 6.02 10.23 16.18
N ALA A 491 6.59 9.41 17.05
CA ALA A 491 6.21 8.02 17.22
C ALA A 491 5.16 7.92 18.33
N GLU A 492 3.92 7.56 17.97
CA GLU A 492 2.98 6.98 18.95
C GLU A 492 3.49 5.60 19.35
N ALA A 493 4.01 5.52 20.58
CA ALA A 493 4.34 4.28 21.25
C ALA A 493 3.06 3.66 21.83
N VAL A 494 2.69 2.47 21.35
CA VAL A 494 1.81 1.57 22.09
C VAL A 494 2.68 0.76 23.04
N GLU A 495 2.56 1.07 24.34
CA GLU A 495 3.12 0.27 25.42
C GLU A 495 2.46 -1.11 25.46
N VAL A 496 3.25 -2.17 25.32
CA VAL A 496 2.91 -3.48 25.89
C VAL A 496 4.10 -3.90 26.74
N ASN A 497 3.90 -3.74 28.04
CA ASN A 497 4.81 -4.15 29.09
C ASN A 497 4.88 -5.68 29.15
N CYS A 498 6.06 -6.25 28.92
CA CYS A 498 6.37 -7.65 29.19
C CYS A 498 7.17 -7.74 30.48
N ASN A 499 6.54 -8.21 31.56
CA ASN A 499 7.25 -8.91 32.64
C ASN A 499 6.77 -10.37 32.63
N GLY A 500 7.72 -11.29 32.53
CA GLY A 500 7.47 -12.72 32.41
C GLY A 500 7.26 -13.42 33.74
N ASP A 501 6.76 -14.65 33.67
CA ASP A 501 7.40 -15.78 34.34
C ASP A 501 7.09 -17.10 33.64
N ALA A 502 7.92 -18.08 33.95
CA ALA A 502 8.21 -19.34 33.29
C ALA A 502 7.09 -20.39 33.19
N GLY A 503 7.29 -21.36 32.29
CA GLY A 503 6.56 -22.63 32.27
C GLY A 503 6.77 -23.40 30.96
N GLU A 504 7.69 -24.36 30.98
CA GLU A 504 7.91 -25.35 29.93
C GLU A 504 6.63 -26.13 29.59
N GLU A 505 6.38 -26.43 28.31
CA GLU A 505 6.28 -27.83 27.88
C GLU A 505 6.31 -27.98 26.35
N VAL A 506 7.04 -29.00 25.94
CA VAL A 506 7.42 -29.38 24.58
C VAL A 506 6.34 -30.29 23.98
N GLN A 507 5.80 -29.96 22.80
CA GLN A 507 5.22 -30.98 21.90
C GLN A 507 5.69 -30.83 20.46
N LYS A 508 6.42 -31.85 20.00
CA LYS A 508 6.89 -32.07 18.62
C LYS A 508 5.75 -32.55 17.69
N PRO A 509 5.88 -32.35 16.36
CA PRO A 509 4.86 -32.67 15.37
C PRO A 509 4.86 -34.16 14.97
N LYS A 510 3.66 -34.74 14.76
CA LYS A 510 3.50 -36.10 14.19
C LYS A 510 3.13 -36.06 12.70
N LYS A 511 3.78 -36.97 11.97
CA LYS A 511 3.76 -37.21 10.52
C LYS A 511 2.44 -37.79 9.99
N LYS A 512 2.22 -37.55 8.69
CA LYS A 512 1.33 -38.25 7.74
C LYS A 512 1.27 -39.78 7.91
N LYS A 513 0.08 -40.37 7.71
CA LYS A 513 -0.09 -41.70 7.08
C LYS A 513 -1.39 -41.75 6.25
N LYS A 514 -1.25 -42.29 5.03
CA LYS A 514 -2.30 -42.73 4.10
C LYS A 514 -2.76 -44.15 4.48
N SER A 515 -4.04 -44.46 4.28
CA SER A 515 -4.63 -45.78 3.94
C SER A 515 -6.05 -45.50 3.43
N LYS A 516 -6.38 -45.59 2.13
CA LYS A 516 -6.74 -46.78 1.31
C LYS A 516 -7.72 -47.78 1.95
N GLU A 517 -8.87 -47.87 1.29
CA GLU A 517 -9.76 -49.01 0.98
C GLU A 517 -11.00 -49.37 1.82
N LYS A 518 -12.12 -49.43 1.04
CA LYS A 518 -13.33 -50.29 1.08
C LYS A 518 -14.44 -49.98 2.10
N ALA A 519 -15.54 -49.40 1.61
CA ALA A 519 -16.74 -50.14 1.16
C ALA A 519 -17.50 -49.29 0.14
#